data_AF-A0A354GVF4-F1
#
_entry.id   AF-A0A354GVF4-F1
#
_cell.length_a   1.000
_cell.length_b   1.000
_cell.length_c   1.000
_cell.angle_alpha   90.00
_cell.angle_beta   90.00
_cell.angle_gamma   90.00
#
_symmetry.space_group_name_H-M   'P 1'
#
loop_
_entity.id
_entity.type
_entity.pdbx_description
1 polymer ?
#
loop_
_entity_poly.entity_id
_entity_poly.type
_entity_poly.pdbx_seq_one_letter_code
_entity_poly.pdbx_strand_id
1 'polypeptide(L)'
;MSTRTHLWLAAVAVLAMGALEAPQARAGFQLGDAANYAVLYEGAGNHTLQFNNGTITGNIGLGDELNGTPSFTISNASLTGNVNFAGTANSNSSIGISGSSSPYSVSGGGTLTGTINSNVSQVETDLTALNSLSSTLGGETGTSLAIDTHTPVSKSQPISANAGVLDANGNRVFTVTSLNFQNGETLNINGDGTGTQTVVFNINQNVHFSGTIVLGGGLTSDQVLFNLIGGAALTAGDTLQTAANGATLTGTFLDPNGTININSVVLKGRLFGGDTSDFSIVSGASVDTTGLPTGSGPPSVGPGGDIVPVPSSLILLGIGGLCLAGYGWRRKLAAA
;
A
#
# COMPACT_ATOMS: atom_id res chain seq x y z
N MET A 1 44.47 -2.74 52.29
CA MET A 1 44.03 -3.93 51.54
C MET A 1 42.67 -3.65 50.95
N SER A 2 42.59 -3.72 49.63
CA SER A 2 41.56 -3.14 48.77
C SER A 2 40.57 -4.23 48.31
N THR A 3 39.30 -4.08 48.65
CA THR A 3 38.17 -4.93 48.19
C THR A 3 36.96 -4.05 47.88
N ARG A 4 37.12 -3.11 46.93
CA ARG A 4 36.01 -2.24 46.46
C ARG A 4 35.95 -2.04 44.94
N THR A 5 36.51 -2.97 44.15
CA THR A 5 36.66 -2.84 42.68
C THR A 5 35.92 -3.87 41.82
N HIS A 6 34.95 -4.62 42.37
CA HIS A 6 34.22 -5.64 41.57
C HIS A 6 32.71 -5.42 41.41
N LEU A 7 32.12 -4.40 42.06
CA LEU A 7 30.66 -4.17 41.97
C LEU A 7 30.23 -3.23 40.82
N TRP A 8 31.18 -2.58 40.12
CA TRP A 8 30.86 -1.59 39.07
C TRP A 8 30.82 -2.16 37.65
N LEU A 9 31.29 -3.40 37.42
CA LEU A 9 31.27 -4.01 36.08
C LEU A 9 29.94 -4.72 35.74
N ALA A 10 29.14 -5.12 36.73
CA ALA A 10 27.91 -5.88 36.49
C ALA A 10 26.72 -5.01 36.04
N ALA A 11 26.67 -3.74 36.44
CA ALA A 11 25.54 -2.85 36.14
C ALA A 11 25.57 -2.25 34.71
N VAL A 12 26.74 -2.19 34.07
CA VAL A 12 26.88 -1.68 32.70
C VAL A 12 26.58 -2.77 31.66
N ALA A 13 26.77 -4.05 31.99
CA ALA A 13 26.50 -5.16 31.07
C ALA A 13 24.99 -5.41 30.84
N VAL A 14 24.14 -5.14 31.84
CA VAL A 14 22.68 -5.36 31.72
C VAL A 14 21.98 -4.25 30.93
N LEU A 15 22.53 -3.03 30.91
CA LEU A 15 21.99 -1.91 30.11
C LEU A 15 22.34 -2.00 28.61
N ALA A 16 23.35 -2.79 28.22
CA ALA A 16 23.76 -2.96 26.83
C ALA A 16 22.98 -4.06 26.08
N MET A 17 22.31 -4.98 26.78
CA MET A 17 21.59 -6.10 26.16
C MET A 17 20.12 -5.80 25.84
N GLY A 18 19.59 -4.64 26.24
CA GLY A 18 18.21 -4.21 25.95
C GLY A 18 18.05 -3.31 24.71
N ALA A 19 19.13 -3.03 23.97
CA ALA A 19 19.11 -2.16 22.78
C ALA A 19 18.99 -2.93 21.45
N LEU A 20 18.73 -4.24 21.50
CA LEU A 20 18.47 -5.04 20.32
C LEU A 20 16.97 -4.96 20.01
N GLU A 21 16.65 -4.56 18.79
CA GLU A 21 15.28 -4.37 18.23
C GLU A 21 14.65 -2.99 18.45
N ALA A 22 15.45 -1.92 18.37
CA ALA A 22 14.85 -0.66 17.92
C ALA A 22 14.26 -0.90 16.51
N PRO A 23 12.95 -0.64 16.27
CA PRO A 23 12.38 -0.77 14.95
C PRO A 23 13.21 0.09 14.00
N GLN A 24 13.83 -0.54 13.00
CA GLN A 24 14.55 0.20 11.98
C GLN A 24 13.54 1.15 11.33
N ALA A 25 13.78 2.46 11.47
CA ALA A 25 12.99 3.45 10.77
C ALA A 25 13.08 3.13 9.28
N ARG A 26 11.99 2.63 8.69
CA ARG A 26 11.89 2.43 7.25
C ARG A 26 11.80 3.80 6.60
N ALA A 27 12.89 4.20 5.94
CA ALA A 27 12.91 5.36 5.08
C ALA A 27 12.13 5.03 3.79
N GLY A 28 11.25 5.92 3.38
CA GLY A 28 10.40 5.81 2.21
C GLY A 28 8.94 6.09 2.50
N PHE A 29 8.12 6.03 1.45
CA PHE A 29 6.67 6.06 1.59
C PHE A 29 6.19 4.88 2.44
N GLN A 30 5.06 5.09 3.10
CA GLN A 30 4.39 4.06 3.86
C GLN A 30 2.93 4.05 3.46
N LEU A 31 2.39 2.85 3.22
CA LEU A 31 0.96 2.68 2.96
C LEU A 31 0.12 2.78 4.24
N GLY A 32 0.74 2.74 5.42
CA GLY A 32 0.03 2.76 6.70
C GLY A 32 -0.99 1.62 6.80
N ASP A 33 -2.18 1.94 7.30
CA ASP A 33 -3.28 0.97 7.46
C ASP A 33 -3.91 0.59 6.12
N ALA A 34 -3.71 1.36 5.04
CA ALA A 34 -4.11 0.98 3.69
C ALA A 34 -3.44 -0.32 3.22
N ALA A 35 -2.29 -0.69 3.81
CA ALA A 35 -1.64 -1.99 3.61
C ALA A 35 -2.48 -3.19 4.09
N ASN A 36 -3.63 -2.98 4.71
CA ASN A 36 -4.58 -4.04 5.04
C ASN A 36 -5.53 -4.39 3.88
N TYR A 37 -5.47 -3.63 2.78
CA TYR A 37 -6.35 -3.79 1.62
C TYR A 37 -5.58 -4.21 0.38
N ALA A 38 -6.14 -5.17 -0.37
CA ALA A 38 -5.72 -5.48 -1.73
C ALA A 38 -6.23 -4.42 -2.71
N VAL A 39 -7.46 -3.97 -2.48
CA VAL A 39 -8.15 -3.01 -3.33
C VAL A 39 -8.78 -1.93 -2.45
N LEU A 40 -8.53 -0.66 -2.77
CA LEU A 40 -9.21 0.49 -2.18
C LEU A 40 -9.80 1.30 -3.32
N TYR A 41 -11.11 1.54 -3.25
CA TYR A 41 -11.87 2.27 -4.24
C TYR A 41 -12.44 3.54 -3.62
N GLU A 42 -12.16 4.70 -4.20
CA GLU A 42 -12.73 5.99 -3.75
C GLU A 42 -14.26 5.98 -3.73
N GLY A 43 -14.89 5.27 -4.68
CA GLY A 43 -16.33 5.02 -4.62
C GLY A 43 -17.20 6.28 -4.77
N ALA A 44 -16.65 7.34 -5.33
CA ALA A 44 -17.33 8.62 -5.48
C ALA A 44 -18.62 8.46 -6.30
N GLY A 45 -19.76 8.86 -5.73
CA GLY A 45 -21.07 8.77 -6.40
C GLY A 45 -21.76 7.40 -6.31
N ASN A 46 -22.59 7.05 -7.30
CA ASN A 46 -23.39 5.80 -7.31
C ASN A 46 -22.75 4.73 -8.22
N HIS A 47 -21.42 4.62 -8.16
CA HIS A 47 -20.62 3.77 -9.04
C HIS A 47 -20.31 2.42 -8.44
N THR A 48 -19.89 1.49 -9.29
CA THR A 48 -19.73 0.09 -8.91
C THR A 48 -18.30 -0.40 -9.08
N LEU A 49 -17.78 -1.05 -8.05
CA LEU A 49 -16.63 -1.92 -8.18
C LEU A 49 -17.10 -3.27 -8.74
N GLN A 50 -16.69 -3.57 -9.97
CA GLN A 50 -17.04 -4.78 -10.69
C GLN A 50 -15.89 -5.77 -10.69
N PHE A 51 -16.11 -6.96 -10.14
CA PHE A 51 -15.13 -8.03 -10.15
C PHE A 51 -15.65 -9.28 -10.87
N ASN A 52 -14.98 -9.68 -11.95
CA ASN A 52 -15.44 -10.75 -12.82
C ASN A 52 -14.35 -11.72 -13.27
N ASN A 53 -14.64 -13.02 -13.21
CA ASN A 53 -13.79 -14.09 -13.71
C ASN A 53 -12.35 -14.07 -13.15
N GLY A 54 -12.13 -14.09 -11.83
CA GLY A 54 -10.76 -14.04 -11.29
C GLY A 54 -10.65 -14.36 -9.80
N THR A 55 -9.50 -14.06 -9.19
CA THR A 55 -9.29 -14.20 -7.74
C THR A 55 -8.75 -12.92 -7.11
N ILE A 56 -9.35 -12.48 -6.00
CA ILE A 56 -8.77 -11.47 -5.11
C ILE A 56 -8.44 -12.13 -3.78
N THR A 57 -7.20 -11.99 -3.33
CA THR A 57 -6.76 -12.34 -1.97
C THR A 57 -6.39 -11.05 -1.24
N GLY A 58 -7.08 -10.77 -0.15
CA GLY A 58 -6.96 -9.56 0.66
C GLY A 58 -8.29 -8.80 0.77
N ASN A 59 -8.34 -7.80 1.66
CA ASN A 59 -9.56 -7.03 1.88
C ASN A 59 -9.81 -6.03 0.75
N ILE A 60 -11.08 -5.70 0.52
CA ILE A 60 -11.52 -4.62 -0.36
C ILE A 60 -12.13 -3.52 0.50
N GLY A 61 -11.74 -2.26 0.28
CA GLY A 61 -12.39 -1.09 0.86
C GLY A 61 -13.06 -0.26 -0.22
N LEU A 62 -14.26 0.22 0.06
CA LEU A 62 -15.01 1.15 -0.79
C LEU A 62 -15.32 2.40 0.04
N GLY A 63 -14.83 3.55 -0.41
CA GLY A 63 -15.06 4.86 0.21
C GLY A 63 -16.52 5.29 0.14
N ASP A 64 -16.83 6.45 0.67
CA ASP A 64 -18.14 7.10 0.49
C ASP A 64 -17.99 8.58 0.10
N GLU A 65 -16.86 8.89 -0.57
CA GLU A 65 -16.54 10.24 -1.03
C GLU A 65 -17.73 10.85 -1.81
N LEU A 66 -17.94 12.15 -1.59
CA LEU A 66 -19.05 12.93 -2.16
C LEU A 66 -20.47 12.44 -1.78
N ASN A 67 -20.61 11.76 -0.63
CA ASN A 67 -21.85 11.10 -0.21
C ASN A 67 -22.29 10.01 -1.20
N GLY A 68 -21.30 9.33 -1.80
CA GLY A 68 -21.52 8.21 -2.68
C GLY A 68 -22.17 7.03 -1.96
N THR A 69 -22.82 6.16 -2.73
CA THR A 69 -23.28 4.86 -2.24
C THR A 69 -22.69 3.77 -3.12
N PRO A 70 -21.35 3.60 -3.12
CA PRO A 70 -20.74 2.67 -4.05
C PRO A 70 -21.25 1.27 -3.79
N SER A 71 -21.29 0.50 -4.87
CA SER A 71 -21.71 -0.89 -4.81
C SER A 71 -20.57 -1.81 -5.21
N PHE A 72 -20.61 -3.04 -4.69
CA PHE A 72 -19.67 -4.09 -5.05
C PHE A 72 -20.43 -5.22 -5.73
N THR A 73 -19.94 -5.63 -6.89
CA THR A 73 -20.49 -6.75 -7.65
C THR A 73 -19.39 -7.75 -7.94
N ILE A 74 -19.68 -9.04 -7.73
CA ILE A 74 -18.79 -10.14 -8.05
C ILE A 74 -19.49 -11.15 -8.96
N SER A 75 -18.79 -11.67 -9.98
CA SER A 75 -19.37 -12.66 -10.88
C SER A 75 -18.35 -13.67 -11.40
N ASN A 76 -18.64 -14.97 -11.28
CA ASN A 76 -17.75 -16.06 -11.67
C ASN A 76 -16.31 -15.92 -11.10
N ALA A 77 -16.17 -15.33 -9.91
CA ALA A 77 -14.88 -14.96 -9.33
C ALA A 77 -14.84 -15.29 -7.82
N SER A 78 -13.64 -15.36 -7.24
CA SER A 78 -13.45 -15.68 -5.82
C SER A 78 -12.75 -14.55 -5.07
N LEU A 79 -13.32 -14.10 -3.96
CA LEU A 79 -12.69 -13.17 -3.03
C LEU A 79 -12.38 -13.88 -1.71
N THR A 80 -11.13 -13.83 -1.26
CA THR A 80 -10.70 -14.27 0.08
C THR A 80 -10.24 -13.05 0.87
N GLY A 81 -11.11 -12.54 1.73
CA GLY A 81 -10.95 -11.28 2.44
C GLY A 81 -12.29 -10.62 2.75
N ASN A 82 -12.26 -9.55 3.54
CA ASN A 82 -13.44 -8.78 3.86
C ASN A 82 -13.72 -7.71 2.81
N VAL A 83 -14.98 -7.32 2.67
CA VAL A 83 -15.38 -6.11 1.94
C VAL A 83 -15.83 -5.07 2.97
N ASN A 84 -15.22 -3.90 2.98
CA ASN A 84 -15.46 -2.85 3.95
C ASN A 84 -16.00 -1.61 3.23
N PHE A 85 -17.21 -1.17 3.57
CA PHE A 85 -17.76 0.09 3.08
C PHE A 85 -17.50 1.17 4.14
N ALA A 86 -16.96 2.32 3.72
CA ALA A 86 -16.82 3.50 4.57
C ALA A 86 -18.19 3.96 5.07
N GLY A 87 -19.17 4.00 4.17
CA GLY A 87 -20.56 4.29 4.45
C GLY A 87 -21.43 3.05 4.67
N THR A 88 -22.74 3.22 4.51
CA THR A 88 -23.70 2.10 4.56
C THR A 88 -23.56 1.22 3.33
N ALA A 89 -23.42 -0.10 3.52
CA ALA A 89 -23.46 -1.03 2.40
C ALA A 89 -24.79 -0.94 1.63
N ASN A 90 -24.71 -0.69 0.33
CA ASN A 90 -25.89 -0.56 -0.52
C ASN A 90 -26.60 -1.91 -0.72
N SER A 91 -27.86 -1.98 -0.25
CA SER A 91 -28.66 -3.21 -0.19
C SER A 91 -29.32 -3.71 -1.46
N ASN A 92 -29.12 -3.01 -2.58
CA ASN A 92 -29.74 -3.36 -3.86
C ASN A 92 -28.90 -4.28 -4.76
N SER A 93 -27.82 -4.82 -4.23
CA SER A 93 -26.97 -5.79 -4.91
C SER A 93 -27.38 -7.19 -4.36
N SER A 94 -27.28 -8.35 -5.07
CA SER A 94 -27.55 -9.81 -4.68
C SER A 94 -26.40 -10.94 -4.50
N ILE A 95 -25.48 -11.02 -3.50
CA ILE A 95 -24.24 -11.80 -3.21
C ILE A 95 -24.79 -12.98 -2.49
N GLY A 96 -24.90 -14.09 -3.22
CA GLY A 96 -25.05 -15.43 -2.69
C GLY A 96 -23.84 -15.82 -1.84
N ILE A 97 -23.70 -15.20 -0.66
CA ILE A 97 -23.11 -15.89 0.48
C ILE A 97 -24.20 -16.86 0.94
N SER A 98 -24.00 -18.15 0.72
CA SER A 98 -24.84 -19.18 1.35
C SER A 98 -24.81 -18.98 2.87
N GLY A 99 -25.85 -18.37 3.44
CA GLY A 99 -26.03 -18.21 4.89
C GLY A 99 -26.08 -16.77 5.45
N SER A 100 -26.02 -15.72 4.62
CA SER A 100 -26.12 -14.32 5.09
C SER A 100 -27.40 -13.63 4.58
N SER A 101 -28.17 -13.03 5.49
CA SER A 101 -29.38 -12.26 5.18
C SER A 101 -29.04 -10.79 4.86
N SER A 102 -29.00 -10.44 3.56
CA SER A 102 -28.74 -9.08 2.98
C SER A 102 -27.35 -8.48 3.30
N PRO A 103 -26.82 -7.39 2.69
CA PRO A 103 -27.19 -6.57 1.48
C PRO A 103 -26.13 -6.40 0.31
N TYR A 104 -25.88 -7.33 -0.64
CA TYR A 104 -24.81 -7.19 -1.71
C TYR A 104 -25.08 -8.05 -2.96
N SER A 105 -24.43 -7.97 -4.20
CA SER A 105 -24.46 -8.76 -5.52
C SER A 105 -23.38 -9.81 -5.95
N VAL A 106 -23.75 -11.10 -6.13
CA VAL A 106 -23.11 -12.27 -6.77
C VAL A 106 -24.08 -12.76 -7.84
N SER A 107 -23.66 -12.63 -9.08
CA SER A 107 -24.33 -13.29 -10.21
C SER A 107 -23.36 -14.27 -10.86
N GLY A 108 -23.83 -15.45 -11.28
CA GLY A 108 -22.99 -16.43 -11.97
C GLY A 108 -21.90 -17.07 -11.11
N GLY A 109 -22.20 -17.56 -9.90
CA GLY A 109 -21.31 -18.51 -9.21
C GLY A 109 -20.02 -17.98 -8.58
N GLY A 110 -19.93 -16.68 -8.28
CA GLY A 110 -18.81 -16.15 -7.50
C GLY A 110 -18.82 -16.59 -6.03
N THR A 111 -17.67 -16.59 -5.37
CA THR A 111 -17.50 -16.95 -3.95
C THR A 111 -16.86 -15.81 -3.17
N LEU A 112 -17.33 -15.61 -1.94
CA LEU A 112 -16.72 -14.70 -0.96
C LEU A 112 -16.42 -15.49 0.32
N THR A 113 -15.14 -15.55 0.67
CA THR A 113 -14.64 -16.07 1.93
C THR A 113 -14.20 -14.90 2.80
N GLY A 114 -15.12 -14.37 3.62
CA GLY A 114 -14.90 -13.22 4.50
C GLY A 114 -16.21 -12.64 4.98
N THR A 115 -16.17 -11.45 5.59
CA THR A 115 -17.36 -10.69 5.96
C THR A 115 -17.53 -9.47 5.07
N ILE A 116 -18.73 -8.88 5.12
CA ILE A 116 -18.96 -7.59 4.53
C ILE A 116 -19.44 -6.64 5.62
N ASN A 117 -18.74 -5.52 5.75
CA ASN A 117 -18.86 -4.60 6.85
C ASN A 117 -19.29 -3.24 6.32
N SER A 118 -20.17 -2.55 7.05
CA SER A 118 -20.60 -1.18 6.76
C SER A 118 -20.05 -0.23 7.82
N ASN A 119 -20.01 1.06 7.49
CA ASN A 119 -19.60 2.13 8.40
C ASN A 119 -18.16 1.95 8.92
N VAL A 120 -17.27 1.40 8.09
CA VAL A 120 -15.86 1.19 8.42
C VAL A 120 -15.09 2.47 8.14
N SER A 121 -15.13 3.41 9.09
CA SER A 121 -14.47 4.73 9.00
C SER A 121 -12.97 4.69 8.62
N GLN A 122 -12.28 3.58 8.90
CA GLN A 122 -10.89 3.41 8.50
C GLN A 122 -10.70 3.46 6.98
N VAL A 123 -11.67 2.98 6.19
CA VAL A 123 -11.57 2.99 4.72
C VAL A 123 -11.40 4.43 4.21
N GLU A 124 -12.21 5.36 4.70
CA GLU A 124 -12.15 6.77 4.32
C GLU A 124 -10.85 7.45 4.80
N THR A 125 -10.39 7.07 6.01
CA THR A 125 -9.12 7.54 6.56
C THR A 125 -7.94 7.10 5.68
N ASP A 126 -7.96 5.84 5.24
CA ASP A 126 -6.93 5.27 4.38
C ASP A 126 -6.93 5.89 2.98
N LEU A 127 -8.11 6.11 2.37
CA LEU A 127 -8.25 6.80 1.09
C LEU A 127 -7.73 8.24 1.15
N THR A 128 -8.14 9.01 2.16
CA THR A 128 -7.63 10.38 2.37
C THR A 128 -6.10 10.41 2.53
N ALA A 129 -5.54 9.43 3.25
CA ALA A 129 -4.09 9.30 3.43
C ALA A 129 -3.37 8.96 2.11
N LEU A 130 -3.94 8.07 1.30
CA LEU A 130 -3.42 7.73 -0.03
C LEU A 130 -3.48 8.91 -1.00
N ASN A 131 -4.54 9.72 -0.95
CA ASN A 131 -4.69 10.92 -1.77
C ASN A 131 -3.65 11.98 -1.40
N SER A 132 -3.42 12.15 -0.10
CA SER A 132 -2.35 13.00 0.43
C SER A 132 -0.96 12.49 0.03
N LEU A 133 -0.75 11.17 0.09
CA LEU A 133 0.50 10.53 -0.31
C LEU A 133 0.77 10.74 -1.81
N SER A 134 -0.21 10.47 -2.66
CA SER A 134 -0.12 10.65 -4.11
C SER A 134 0.23 12.08 -4.48
N SER A 135 -0.47 13.06 -3.89
CA SER A 135 -0.20 14.49 -4.12
C SER A 135 1.18 14.91 -3.62
N THR A 136 1.62 14.42 -2.46
CA THR A 136 2.94 14.73 -1.91
C THR A 136 4.04 14.21 -2.82
N LEU A 137 3.98 12.92 -3.16
CA LEU A 137 4.97 12.29 -4.02
C LEU A 137 4.91 12.83 -5.45
N GLY A 138 3.73 13.15 -5.96
CA GLY A 138 3.53 13.70 -7.31
C GLY A 138 4.14 15.09 -7.51
N GLY A 139 4.35 15.84 -6.42
CA GLY A 139 5.08 17.11 -6.44
C GLY A 139 6.61 16.95 -6.47
N GLU A 140 7.13 15.74 -6.27
CA GLU A 140 8.57 15.49 -6.22
C GLU A 140 9.17 15.38 -7.62
N THR A 141 10.33 16.01 -7.82
CA THR A 141 11.09 15.89 -9.06
C THR A 141 11.87 14.58 -9.07
N GLY A 142 11.59 13.72 -10.04
CA GLY A 142 12.28 12.44 -10.22
C GLY A 142 13.30 12.45 -11.36
N THR A 143 14.02 11.35 -11.50
CA THR A 143 14.81 11.08 -12.70
C THR A 143 13.85 10.86 -13.87
N SER A 144 14.02 11.63 -14.95
CA SER A 144 13.25 11.45 -16.18
C SER A 144 13.43 10.03 -16.73
N LEU A 145 12.33 9.32 -16.96
CA LEU A 145 12.34 7.95 -17.44
C LEU A 145 11.34 7.77 -18.58
N ALA A 146 11.79 7.18 -19.68
CA ALA A 146 10.90 6.62 -20.71
C ALA A 146 10.81 5.11 -20.48
N ILE A 147 9.60 4.60 -20.29
CA ILE A 147 9.34 3.15 -20.29
C ILE A 147 8.97 2.79 -21.72
N ASP A 148 9.89 2.14 -22.43
CA ASP A 148 9.71 1.69 -23.80
C ASP A 148 10.37 0.31 -23.95
N THR A 149 9.57 -0.72 -23.73
CA THR A 149 10.01 -2.11 -23.85
C THR A 149 9.91 -2.64 -25.27
N HIS A 150 9.41 -1.84 -26.22
CA HIS A 150 9.14 -2.21 -27.60
C HIS A 150 10.38 -2.26 -28.51
N THR A 151 11.57 -2.29 -27.94
CA THR A 151 12.78 -2.44 -28.76
C THR A 151 12.83 -3.85 -29.38
N PRO A 152 13.12 -3.99 -30.70
CA PRO A 152 13.07 -5.27 -31.41
C PRO A 152 13.99 -6.37 -30.88
N VAL A 153 14.93 -6.04 -29.98
CA VAL A 153 16.06 -6.90 -29.62
C VAL A 153 15.87 -7.58 -28.26
N SER A 154 15.16 -6.97 -27.30
CA SER A 154 15.07 -7.55 -25.95
C SER A 154 13.68 -7.68 -25.34
N LYS A 155 12.61 -7.05 -25.88
CA LYS A 155 11.26 -7.04 -25.27
C LYS A 155 11.28 -6.82 -23.74
N SER A 156 12.31 -6.15 -23.26
CA SER A 156 12.68 -6.14 -21.85
C SER A 156 13.49 -4.90 -21.57
N GLN A 157 13.09 -4.16 -20.53
CA GLN A 157 13.77 -2.96 -20.07
C GLN A 157 14.18 -3.14 -18.61
N PRO A 158 15.48 -3.12 -18.31
CA PRO A 158 15.96 -3.03 -16.94
C PRO A 158 15.89 -1.59 -16.43
N ILE A 159 15.38 -1.40 -15.23
CA ILE A 159 15.46 -0.18 -14.44
C ILE A 159 16.24 -0.49 -13.18
N SER A 160 17.28 0.29 -12.90
CA SER A 160 17.92 0.28 -11.60
C SER A 160 17.22 1.29 -10.71
N ALA A 161 16.66 0.85 -9.58
CA ALA A 161 16.01 1.73 -8.62
C ALA A 161 16.96 2.83 -8.11
N ASN A 162 18.26 2.53 -8.00
CA ASN A 162 19.28 3.52 -7.63
C ASN A 162 19.49 4.66 -8.64
N ALA A 163 18.94 4.55 -9.86
CA ALA A 163 18.97 5.63 -10.83
C ALA A 163 17.92 6.73 -10.55
N GLY A 164 16.96 6.49 -9.64
CA GLY A 164 15.98 7.48 -9.22
C GLY A 164 16.60 8.55 -8.32
N VAL A 165 15.99 9.73 -8.27
CA VAL A 165 16.38 10.79 -7.31
C VAL A 165 16.02 10.33 -5.91
N LEU A 166 16.97 10.39 -4.97
CA LEU A 166 16.69 10.15 -3.56
C LEU A 166 16.00 11.37 -2.96
N ASP A 167 14.75 11.22 -2.52
CA ASP A 167 14.04 12.28 -1.81
C ASP A 167 14.48 12.38 -0.33
N ALA A 168 13.87 13.31 0.41
CA ALA A 168 14.15 13.50 1.84
C ALA A 168 13.60 12.36 2.72
N ASN A 169 12.64 11.59 2.23
CA ASN A 169 11.97 10.53 3.00
C ASN A 169 12.66 9.17 2.82
N GLY A 170 13.48 8.96 1.78
CA GLY A 170 14.16 7.71 1.46
C GLY A 170 13.73 7.05 0.13
N ASN A 171 12.79 7.63 -0.60
CA ASN A 171 12.27 7.15 -1.88
C ASN A 171 13.27 7.36 -3.02
N ARG A 172 13.29 6.44 -3.98
CA ARG A 172 13.89 6.65 -5.31
C ARG A 172 12.80 7.06 -6.29
N VAL A 173 12.82 8.31 -6.72
CA VAL A 173 11.74 8.92 -7.51
C VAL A 173 12.11 8.97 -8.99
N PHE A 174 11.18 8.54 -9.84
CA PHE A 174 11.22 8.67 -11.28
C PHE A 174 10.02 9.50 -11.76
N THR A 175 10.26 10.36 -12.75
CA THR A 175 9.20 11.03 -13.51
C THR A 175 9.06 10.33 -14.85
N VAL A 176 7.98 9.59 -15.04
CA VAL A 176 7.72 8.86 -16.28
C VAL A 176 7.26 9.84 -17.34
N THR A 177 8.00 9.89 -18.44
CA THR A 177 7.80 10.82 -19.56
C THR A 177 7.10 10.17 -20.76
N SER A 178 7.13 8.85 -20.82
CA SER A 178 6.39 8.04 -21.78
C SER A 178 6.26 6.61 -21.27
N LEU A 179 5.16 5.94 -21.62
CA LEU A 179 4.91 4.54 -21.33
C LEU A 179 4.42 3.82 -22.59
N ASN A 180 5.27 2.94 -23.13
CA ASN A 180 4.97 2.00 -24.19
C ASN A 180 5.36 0.60 -23.69
N PHE A 181 4.39 -0.09 -23.09
CA PHE A 181 4.61 -1.36 -22.41
C PHE A 181 3.61 -2.40 -22.91
N GLN A 182 4.02 -3.19 -23.90
CA GLN A 182 3.12 -4.04 -24.67
C GLN A 182 3.05 -5.47 -24.16
N ASN A 183 2.09 -6.23 -24.70
CA ASN A 183 1.94 -7.63 -24.39
C ASN A 183 3.15 -8.49 -24.79
N GLY A 184 3.57 -9.34 -23.85
CA GLY A 184 4.77 -10.17 -23.96
C GLY A 184 6.09 -9.44 -23.71
N GLU A 185 6.05 -8.21 -23.21
CA GLU A 185 7.23 -7.45 -22.80
C GLU A 185 7.43 -7.47 -21.28
N THR A 186 8.65 -7.23 -20.81
CA THR A 186 9.01 -7.30 -19.40
C THR A 186 9.71 -6.03 -18.89
N LEU A 187 9.17 -5.42 -17.84
CA LEU A 187 9.85 -4.36 -17.09
C LEU A 187 10.54 -4.99 -15.87
N ASN A 188 11.87 -4.89 -15.80
CA ASN A 188 12.65 -5.45 -14.70
C ASN A 188 13.15 -4.31 -13.79
N ILE A 189 12.59 -4.19 -12.59
CA ILE A 189 12.96 -3.15 -11.63
C ILE A 189 13.86 -3.77 -10.56
N ASN A 190 15.11 -3.34 -10.50
CA ASN A 190 16.11 -3.93 -9.62
C ASN A 190 16.47 -2.98 -8.49
N GLY A 191 16.20 -3.41 -7.26
CA GLY A 191 16.67 -2.75 -6.04
C GLY A 191 18.17 -2.89 -5.83
N ASP A 192 18.63 -2.35 -4.69
CA ASP A 192 20.02 -2.38 -4.27
C ASP A 192 20.43 -3.66 -3.51
N GLY A 193 19.51 -4.60 -3.31
CA GLY A 193 19.73 -5.85 -2.58
C GLY A 193 19.49 -5.75 -1.06
N THR A 194 19.17 -4.57 -0.53
CA THR A 194 18.98 -4.37 0.93
C THR A 194 17.59 -4.77 1.42
N GLY A 195 16.60 -4.77 0.52
CA GLY A 195 15.20 -5.00 0.87
C GLY A 195 14.55 -3.89 1.69
N THR A 196 15.16 -2.70 1.78
CA THR A 196 14.61 -1.53 2.48
C THR A 196 14.30 -0.36 1.54
N GLN A 197 14.85 -0.37 0.33
CA GLN A 197 14.62 0.66 -0.68
C GLN A 197 13.15 0.73 -1.10
N THR A 198 12.67 1.95 -1.31
CA THR A 198 11.36 2.28 -1.88
C THR A 198 11.54 3.01 -3.20
N VAL A 199 10.63 2.79 -4.15
CA VAL A 199 10.68 3.33 -5.52
C VAL A 199 9.33 3.90 -5.88
N VAL A 200 9.32 5.11 -6.42
CA VAL A 200 8.12 5.81 -6.84
C VAL A 200 8.24 6.17 -8.32
N PHE A 201 7.27 5.75 -9.12
CA PHE A 201 7.09 6.17 -10.50
C PHE A 201 5.92 7.14 -10.57
N ASN A 202 6.21 8.43 -10.67
CA ASN A 202 5.20 9.45 -10.90
C ASN A 202 4.84 9.49 -12.39
N ILE A 203 3.56 9.32 -12.71
CA ILE A 203 3.05 9.22 -14.08
C ILE A 203 1.90 10.22 -14.25
N ASN A 204 2.01 11.10 -15.25
CA ASN A 204 1.03 12.14 -15.55
C ASN A 204 0.53 11.99 -17.00
N GLN A 205 -0.02 10.81 -17.28
CA GLN A 205 -0.60 10.43 -18.54
C GLN A 205 -1.43 9.16 -18.34
N ASN A 206 -2.40 8.94 -19.22
CA ASN A 206 -3.06 7.64 -19.37
C ASN A 206 -2.00 6.54 -19.53
N VAL A 207 -2.22 5.42 -18.85
CA VAL A 207 -1.31 4.28 -18.86
C VAL A 207 -2.03 3.01 -19.27
N HIS A 208 -1.31 2.18 -20.02
CA HIS A 208 -1.72 0.83 -20.32
C HIS A 208 -0.58 -0.12 -19.98
N PHE A 209 -0.70 -0.84 -18.85
CA PHE A 209 0.26 -1.87 -18.47
C PHE A 209 -0.14 -3.20 -19.13
N SER A 210 0.41 -3.47 -20.31
CA SER A 210 0.10 -4.69 -21.06
C SER A 210 1.18 -5.77 -20.95
N GLY A 211 2.26 -5.60 -20.19
CA GLY A 211 3.35 -6.58 -20.07
C GLY A 211 3.50 -7.22 -18.69
N THR A 212 4.70 -7.75 -18.39
CA THR A 212 5.08 -8.34 -17.09
C THR A 212 6.01 -7.42 -16.31
N ILE A 213 5.73 -7.16 -15.03
CA ILE A 213 6.63 -6.39 -14.16
C ILE A 213 7.28 -7.34 -13.16
N VAL A 214 8.61 -7.38 -13.17
CA VAL A 214 9.43 -8.21 -12.28
C VAL A 214 10.22 -7.31 -11.35
N LEU A 215 10.12 -7.58 -10.05
CA LEU A 215 10.91 -6.91 -9.02
C LEU A 215 12.10 -7.81 -8.64
N GLY A 216 13.30 -7.24 -8.69
CA GLY A 216 14.56 -7.86 -8.31
C GLY A 216 15.31 -7.05 -7.25
N GLY A 217 16.46 -7.54 -6.80
CA GLY A 217 17.31 -6.82 -5.84
C GLY A 217 16.65 -6.59 -4.48
N GLY A 218 15.82 -7.54 -4.01
CA GLY A 218 15.19 -7.51 -2.69
C GLY A 218 13.93 -6.63 -2.58
N LEU A 219 13.49 -5.98 -3.67
CA LEU A 219 12.25 -5.20 -3.67
C LEU A 219 11.01 -6.10 -3.49
N THR A 220 10.04 -5.59 -2.74
CA THR A 220 8.68 -6.15 -2.60
C THR A 220 7.66 -5.25 -3.29
N SER A 221 6.44 -5.73 -3.54
CA SER A 221 5.40 -4.93 -4.23
C SER A 221 5.00 -3.67 -3.44
N ASP A 222 5.05 -3.71 -2.10
CA ASP A 222 4.72 -2.57 -1.23
C ASP A 222 5.86 -1.53 -1.18
N GLN A 223 7.00 -1.82 -1.83
CA GLN A 223 8.12 -0.90 -1.97
C GLN A 223 8.19 -0.25 -3.35
N VAL A 224 7.31 -0.61 -4.28
CA VAL A 224 7.27 -0.04 -5.62
C VAL A 224 5.89 0.54 -5.85
N LEU A 225 5.81 1.86 -5.94
CA LEU A 225 4.58 2.61 -6.15
C LEU A 225 4.55 3.17 -7.58
N PHE A 226 3.53 2.80 -8.34
CA PHE A 226 3.14 3.47 -9.59
C PHE A 226 2.06 4.50 -9.23
N ASN A 227 2.48 5.76 -9.13
CA ASN A 227 1.66 6.87 -8.68
C ASN A 227 1.17 7.66 -9.90
N LEU A 228 -0.10 7.51 -10.26
CA LEU A 228 -0.74 8.31 -11.30
C LEU A 228 -1.22 9.61 -10.66
N ILE A 229 -0.68 10.72 -11.15
CA ILE A 229 -0.82 12.05 -10.52
C ILE A 229 -1.79 12.96 -11.27
N GLY A 230 -2.42 12.45 -12.33
CA GLY A 230 -3.38 13.19 -13.15
C GLY A 230 -4.73 13.39 -12.44
N GLY A 231 -5.40 14.50 -12.77
CA GLY A 231 -6.76 14.80 -12.31
C GLY A 231 -6.82 15.69 -11.06
N ALA A 232 -7.98 16.30 -10.85
CA ALA A 232 -8.30 17.01 -9.63
C ALA A 232 -9.70 16.57 -9.16
N ALA A 233 -9.84 16.29 -7.87
CA ALA A 233 -11.14 16.03 -7.23
C ALA A 233 -11.99 14.99 -7.98
N LEU A 234 -11.46 13.78 -8.17
CA LEU A 234 -12.20 12.60 -8.67
C LEU A 234 -12.77 12.73 -10.08
N THR A 235 -12.29 13.71 -10.86
CA THR A 235 -12.72 13.93 -12.23
C THR A 235 -11.53 14.17 -13.16
N ALA A 236 -11.63 13.63 -14.37
CA ALA A 236 -10.65 13.81 -15.44
C ALA A 236 -9.20 13.41 -15.08
N GLY A 237 -9.03 12.46 -14.15
CA GLY A 237 -7.73 11.84 -13.93
C GLY A 237 -7.31 10.96 -15.10
N ASP A 238 -6.03 10.62 -15.10
CA ASP A 238 -5.47 9.70 -16.08
C ASP A 238 -6.07 8.32 -15.89
N THR A 239 -6.26 7.58 -16.97
CA THR A 239 -6.82 6.24 -16.92
C THR A 239 -5.72 5.19 -16.66
N LEU A 240 -5.92 4.34 -15.66
CA LEU A 240 -5.11 3.13 -15.41
C LEU A 240 -5.77 1.91 -16.06
N GLN A 241 -5.13 1.39 -17.11
CA GLN A 241 -5.60 0.20 -17.83
C GLN A 241 -4.57 -0.94 -17.82
N THR A 242 -5.07 -2.17 -17.88
CA THR A 242 -4.26 -3.37 -18.19
C THR A 242 -4.96 -4.24 -19.23
N ALA A 243 -4.19 -4.95 -20.04
CA ALA A 243 -4.68 -6.02 -20.92
C ALA A 243 -3.50 -6.86 -21.41
N ALA A 244 -3.12 -7.88 -20.64
CA ALA A 244 -1.85 -8.58 -20.85
C ALA A 244 -1.98 -10.10 -20.98
N ASN A 245 -3.17 -10.63 -21.28
CA ASN A 245 -3.40 -12.06 -21.53
C ASN A 245 -2.80 -13.01 -20.47
N GLY A 246 -2.92 -12.64 -19.19
CA GLY A 246 -2.43 -13.39 -18.04
C GLY A 246 -1.04 -12.96 -17.55
N ALA A 247 -0.45 -11.88 -18.06
CA ALA A 247 0.84 -11.40 -17.57
C ALA A 247 0.77 -11.02 -16.08
N THR A 248 1.93 -11.10 -15.42
CA THR A 248 2.05 -10.76 -13.99
C THR A 248 2.59 -9.35 -13.82
N LEU A 249 1.83 -8.50 -13.14
CA LEU A 249 2.26 -7.17 -12.71
C LEU A 249 2.62 -7.25 -11.23
N THR A 250 3.74 -6.64 -10.82
CA THR A 250 4.16 -6.63 -9.41
C THR A 250 4.40 -5.20 -8.96
N GLY A 251 3.73 -4.76 -7.89
CA GLY A 251 3.82 -3.38 -7.38
C GLY A 251 2.50 -2.90 -6.77
N THR A 252 2.54 -1.72 -6.16
CA THR A 252 1.35 -0.97 -5.73
C THR A 252 1.00 0.05 -6.79
N PHE A 253 -0.25 0.06 -7.24
CA PHE A 253 -0.76 1.00 -8.23
C PHE A 253 -1.73 1.94 -7.52
N LEU A 254 -1.49 3.24 -7.65
CA LEU A 254 -2.26 4.29 -7.00
C LEU A 254 -2.70 5.31 -8.04
N ASP A 255 -4.01 5.39 -8.25
CA ASP A 255 -4.64 6.31 -9.20
C ASP A 255 -5.89 6.99 -8.58
N PRO A 256 -5.70 7.97 -7.68
CA PRO A 256 -6.77 8.59 -6.90
C PRO A 256 -7.90 9.28 -7.66
N ASN A 257 -7.67 9.66 -8.92
CA ASN A 257 -8.61 10.51 -9.65
C ASN A 257 -8.98 9.93 -11.03
N GLY A 258 -8.45 8.77 -11.35
CA GLY A 258 -8.56 8.13 -12.65
C GLY A 258 -9.56 6.99 -12.69
N THR A 259 -10.06 6.73 -13.89
CA THR A 259 -10.79 5.49 -14.15
C THR A 259 -9.81 4.32 -14.15
N ILE A 260 -10.12 3.26 -13.42
CA ILE A 260 -9.27 2.06 -13.38
C ILE A 260 -10.00 0.87 -14.03
N ASN A 261 -9.33 0.21 -14.97
CA ASN A 261 -9.80 -1.02 -15.61
C ASN A 261 -8.68 -2.06 -15.74
N ILE A 262 -8.78 -3.11 -14.95
CA ILE A 262 -7.81 -4.21 -14.90
C ILE A 262 -8.41 -5.42 -15.60
N ASN A 263 -7.76 -5.87 -16.68
CA ASN A 263 -8.24 -6.96 -17.51
C ASN A 263 -7.12 -7.97 -17.78
N SER A 264 -7.42 -9.26 -17.57
CA SER A 264 -6.55 -10.37 -17.98
C SER A 264 -5.11 -10.24 -17.46
N VAL A 265 -4.91 -9.91 -16.18
CA VAL A 265 -3.58 -9.86 -15.54
C VAL A 265 -3.60 -10.52 -14.17
N VAL A 266 -2.42 -10.93 -13.69
CA VAL A 266 -2.21 -11.27 -12.28
C VAL A 266 -1.44 -10.14 -11.63
N LEU A 267 -2.10 -9.35 -10.79
CA LEU A 267 -1.47 -8.31 -9.99
C LEU A 267 -0.98 -8.90 -8.67
N LYS A 268 0.33 -8.95 -8.47
CA LYS A 268 0.99 -9.26 -7.20
C LYS A 268 1.32 -7.97 -6.47
N GLY A 269 0.41 -7.53 -5.62
CA GLY A 269 0.47 -6.20 -5.05
C GLY A 269 -0.91 -5.65 -4.76
N ARG A 270 -1.05 -4.33 -4.92
CA ARG A 270 -2.23 -3.58 -4.45
C ARG A 270 -2.69 -2.60 -5.51
N LEU A 271 -3.96 -2.27 -5.46
CA LEU A 271 -4.62 -1.41 -6.42
C LEU A 271 -5.54 -0.43 -5.72
N PHE A 272 -5.19 0.85 -5.76
CA PHE A 272 -5.83 1.90 -5.00
C PHE A 272 -6.26 3.06 -5.89
N GLY A 273 -7.40 3.66 -5.59
CA GLY A 273 -7.88 4.89 -6.21
C GLY A 273 -9.24 4.72 -6.86
N GLY A 274 -9.41 5.22 -8.09
CA GLY A 274 -10.68 5.29 -8.77
C GLY A 274 -11.28 6.69 -8.72
N ASP A 275 -12.27 6.94 -9.57
CA ASP A 275 -12.90 8.23 -9.75
C ASP A 275 -14.43 8.10 -9.62
N THR A 276 -15.15 9.06 -10.20
CA THR A 276 -16.61 9.01 -10.40
C THR A 276 -17.05 8.10 -11.55
N SER A 277 -16.28 7.05 -11.85
CA SER A 277 -16.60 6.01 -12.83
C SER A 277 -16.55 4.62 -12.19
N ASP A 278 -17.08 3.62 -12.91
CA ASP A 278 -17.01 2.23 -12.46
C ASP A 278 -15.57 1.71 -12.44
N PHE A 279 -15.21 1.05 -11.34
CA PHE A 279 -13.92 0.43 -11.17
C PHE A 279 -13.98 -1.05 -11.53
N SER A 280 -13.26 -1.45 -12.59
CA SER A 280 -13.43 -2.78 -13.18
C SER A 280 -12.18 -3.66 -13.00
N ILE A 281 -12.36 -4.86 -12.45
CA ILE A 281 -11.39 -5.95 -12.40
C ILE A 281 -12.04 -7.16 -13.07
N VAL A 282 -11.75 -7.40 -14.34
CA VAL A 282 -12.56 -8.28 -15.19
C VAL A 282 -11.72 -9.28 -15.99
N SER A 283 -12.42 -10.22 -16.64
CA SER A 283 -11.86 -11.06 -17.71
C SER A 283 -10.59 -11.84 -17.31
N GLY A 284 -10.58 -12.53 -16.17
CA GLY A 284 -9.39 -13.30 -15.75
C GLY A 284 -8.50 -12.55 -14.75
N ALA A 285 -8.73 -11.25 -14.53
CA ALA A 285 -7.87 -10.45 -13.70
C ALA A 285 -7.88 -10.93 -12.23
N SER A 286 -6.71 -10.98 -11.61
CA SER A 286 -6.55 -11.40 -10.22
C SER A 286 -5.67 -10.43 -9.45
N VAL A 287 -5.95 -10.22 -8.16
CA VAL A 287 -5.14 -9.40 -7.25
C VAL A 287 -4.72 -10.28 -6.07
N ASP A 288 -3.42 -10.42 -5.87
CA ASP A 288 -2.85 -11.32 -4.88
C ASP A 288 -1.93 -10.55 -3.92
N THR A 289 -2.37 -10.42 -2.66
CA THR A 289 -1.56 -9.85 -1.57
C THR A 289 -0.90 -10.92 -0.69
N THR A 290 -0.87 -12.19 -1.11
CA THR A 290 -0.28 -13.27 -0.29
C THR A 290 1.20 -12.99 -0.03
N GLY A 291 1.58 -13.01 1.25
CA GLY A 291 2.96 -12.74 1.68
C GLY A 291 3.35 -11.26 1.72
N LEU A 292 2.41 -10.34 1.45
CA LEU A 292 2.64 -8.91 1.69
C LEU A 292 2.47 -8.59 3.17
N PRO A 293 3.24 -7.62 3.71
CA PRO A 293 2.99 -7.12 5.05
C PRO A 293 1.55 -6.60 5.12
N THR A 294 0.75 -7.10 6.06
CA THR A 294 -0.45 -6.38 6.47
C THR A 294 0.00 -5.17 7.28
N GLY A 295 -0.76 -4.08 7.26
CA GLY A 295 -0.53 -2.99 8.22
C GLY A 295 -0.55 -3.51 9.66
N SER A 296 -0.19 -2.67 10.63
CA SER A 296 -0.74 -2.85 11.97
C SER A 296 -2.24 -2.98 11.79
N GLY A 297 -2.80 -4.18 11.95
CA GLY A 297 -4.17 -4.44 11.52
C GLY A 297 -5.11 -3.35 12.04
N PRO A 298 -6.24 -3.07 11.34
CA PRO A 298 -7.22 -2.14 11.87
C PRO A 298 -7.46 -2.52 13.32
N PRO A 299 -7.48 -1.57 14.27
CA PRO A 299 -7.64 -1.89 15.69
C PRO A 299 -8.82 -2.84 15.75
N SER A 300 -8.57 -4.07 16.20
CA SER A 300 -9.62 -5.05 16.37
C SER A 300 -10.58 -4.41 17.35
N VAL A 301 -11.66 -3.82 16.84
CA VAL A 301 -12.76 -3.29 17.63
C VAL A 301 -13.52 -4.53 18.11
N GLY A 302 -12.89 -5.25 19.03
CA GLY A 302 -13.61 -6.07 19.97
C GLY A 302 -14.62 -5.16 20.66
N PRO A 303 -15.86 -5.58 20.83
CA PRO A 303 -16.87 -4.77 21.49
C PRO A 303 -16.42 -4.54 22.95
N GLY A 304 -15.85 -3.36 23.21
CA GLY A 304 -15.41 -2.91 24.55
C GLY A 304 -13.90 -2.76 24.80
N GLY A 305 -13.03 -2.73 23.78
CA GLY A 305 -11.59 -2.51 23.97
C GLY A 305 -11.20 -1.04 23.95
N ASP A 306 -10.90 -0.44 25.11
CA ASP A 306 -10.27 0.88 25.21
C ASP A 306 -8.95 0.90 24.44
N ILE A 307 -8.80 1.88 23.55
CA ILE A 307 -7.56 2.14 22.80
C ILE A 307 -6.54 2.67 23.81
N VAL A 308 -5.60 1.82 24.27
CA VAL A 308 -4.46 2.28 25.07
C VAL A 308 -3.48 2.96 24.10
N PRO A 309 -3.23 4.28 24.22
CA PRO A 309 -2.23 4.95 23.41
C PRO A 309 -0.87 4.36 23.74
N VAL A 310 -0.19 3.80 22.75
CA VAL A 310 1.19 3.35 22.95
C VAL A 310 2.03 4.63 23.11
N PRO A 311 2.71 4.84 24.25
CA PRO A 311 3.51 6.04 24.44
C PRO A 311 4.65 6.04 23.41
N SER A 312 4.79 7.13 22.68
CA SER A 312 5.88 7.34 21.74
C SER A 312 7.22 7.11 22.47
N SER A 313 7.98 6.13 22.00
CA SER A 313 9.26 5.66 22.56
C SER A 313 10.31 6.77 22.77
N LEU A 314 10.10 7.96 22.21
CA LEU A 314 10.88 9.18 22.44
C LEU A 314 10.85 9.66 23.91
N ILE A 315 9.74 9.47 24.64
CA ILE A 315 9.64 9.91 26.04
C ILE A 315 10.50 9.03 26.95
N LEU A 316 10.60 7.72 26.67
CA LEU A 316 11.41 6.80 27.47
C LEU A 316 12.92 7.05 27.29
N LEU A 317 13.34 7.42 26.07
CA LEU A 317 14.73 7.76 25.75
C LEU A 317 15.15 9.09 26.41
N GLY A 318 14.24 10.06 26.48
CA GLY A 318 14.47 11.34 27.18
C GLY A 318 14.65 11.18 28.70
N ILE A 319 13.85 10.32 29.33
CA ILE A 319 13.94 10.06 30.79
C ILE A 319 15.21 9.27 31.13
N GLY A 320 15.60 8.30 30.29
CA GLY A 320 16.85 7.55 30.47
C GLY A 320 18.10 8.44 30.39
N GLY A 321 18.13 9.39 29.44
CA GLY A 321 19.24 10.33 29.29
C GLY A 321 19.40 11.31 30.47
N LEU A 322 18.27 11.82 31.01
CA LEU A 322 18.28 12.73 32.16
C LEU A 322 18.77 12.06 33.45
N CYS A 323 18.43 10.79 33.67
CA CYS A 323 18.90 10.03 34.83
C CYS A 323 20.43 9.81 34.81
N LEU A 324 21.03 9.59 33.64
CA LEU A 324 22.48 9.42 33.51
C LEU A 324 23.25 10.74 33.64
N ALA A 325 22.74 11.83 33.05
CA ALA A 325 23.34 13.16 33.18
C ALA A 325 23.29 13.68 34.63
N GLY A 326 22.17 13.47 35.33
CA GLY A 326 22.02 13.86 36.73
C GLY A 326 22.96 13.11 37.68
N TYR A 327 23.24 11.83 37.41
CA TYR A 327 24.14 11.03 38.25
C TYR A 327 25.61 11.41 38.09
N GLY A 328 26.04 11.78 36.87
CA GLY A 328 27.40 12.28 36.63
C GLY A 328 27.69 13.62 37.31
N TRP A 329 26.68 14.48 37.43
CA TRP A 329 26.86 15.83 37.98
C TRP A 329 27.04 15.85 39.50
N ARG A 330 26.37 14.95 40.23
CA ARG A 330 26.52 14.85 41.69
C ARG A 330 27.90 14.38 42.14
N ARG A 331 28.64 13.64 41.31
CA ARG A 331 30.00 13.19 41.67
C ARG A 331 31.06 14.29 41.59
N LYS A 332 30.88 15.28 40.71
CA LYS A 332 31.82 16.43 40.65
C LYS A 332 31.71 17.35 41.86
N LEU A 333 30.55 17.39 42.53
CA LEU A 333 30.33 18.23 43.71
C LEU A 333 30.79 17.59 45.03
N ALA A 334 31.06 16.28 45.05
CA ALA A 334 31.54 15.58 46.25
C ALA A 334 33.08 15.40 46.29
N ALA A 335 33.79 15.93 45.30
CA ALA A 335 35.25 15.86 45.17
C ALA A 335 35.93 17.24 45.19
N ALA A 336 35.17 18.30 45.50
CA ALA A 336 35.66 19.64 45.82
C ALA A 336 35.36 19.92 47.31
#